data_AF-A0A841ITA9-F1
#
_entry.id   AF-A0A841ITA9-F1
#
_cell.length_a   1.000
_cell.length_b   1.000
_cell.length_c   1.000
_cell.angle_alpha   90.00
_cell.angle_beta   90.00
_cell.angle_gamma   90.00
#
_symmetry.space_group_name_H-M   'P 1'
#
loop_
_entity.id
_entity.type
_entity.pdbx_description
1 polymer ?
#
loop_
_entity_poly.entity_id
_entity_poly.type
_entity_poly.pdbx_seq_one_letter_code
_entity_poly.pdbx_strand_id
1 'polypeptide(L)'
;MTDNTIDAYTVRSLVETEPGTLLVDVRTPAEYENAHIPGAVNLPLQQVDAHLERIVADAGGRLVLICQSGNRARQCQDKLAAAGRRDTAVMEGGMNAWEAQGAPVVRGRQRWSLERQVRLVAGSIVLVSVLASLVWPPAVAVAGLIGAGLTFAAVTDTCAMGMALARLPYNQPRNHVDIEGSLERIGARR
;
A
#
# COMPACT_ATOMS: atom_id res chain seq x y z
N MET A 1 8.84 9.03 -20.04
CA MET A 1 9.11 8.61 -18.64
C MET A 1 9.89 9.72 -17.99
N THR A 2 9.24 10.51 -17.14
CA THR A 2 9.94 11.42 -16.22
C THR A 2 10.32 10.57 -15.01
N ASP A 3 11.51 9.98 -15.04
CA ASP A 3 12.05 9.21 -13.92
C ASP A 3 12.54 10.18 -12.84
N ASN A 4 11.58 10.80 -12.14
CA ASN A 4 11.85 11.71 -11.03
C ASN A 4 11.69 10.93 -9.73
N THR A 5 12.74 10.21 -9.35
CA THR A 5 12.82 9.41 -8.14
C THR A 5 13.78 10.08 -7.16
N ILE A 6 13.39 10.19 -5.89
CA ILE A 6 14.18 10.80 -4.81
C ILE A 6 14.29 9.84 -3.62
N ASP A 7 15.43 9.83 -2.93
CA ASP A 7 15.65 8.95 -1.78
C ASP A 7 14.91 9.44 -0.51
N ALA A 8 14.77 8.55 0.47
CA ALA A 8 14.04 8.84 1.71
C ALA A 8 14.68 9.92 2.60
N TYR A 9 16.00 10.13 2.50
CA TYR A 9 16.69 11.20 3.22
C TYR A 9 16.38 12.56 2.58
N THR A 10 16.44 12.62 1.25
CA THR A 10 16.03 13.80 0.48
C THR A 10 14.58 14.17 0.77
N VAL A 11 13.66 13.20 0.77
CA VAL A 11 12.25 13.45 1.14
C VAL A 11 12.14 14.06 2.54
N ARG A 12 12.91 13.56 3.51
CA ARG A 12 12.90 14.11 4.87
C ARG A 12 13.36 15.57 4.89
N SER A 13 14.47 15.87 4.21
CA SER A 13 14.95 17.26 4.13
C SER A 13 13.92 18.17 3.48
N LEU A 14 13.26 17.73 2.40
CA LEU A 14 12.23 18.52 1.71
C LEU A 14 11.02 18.82 2.60
N VAL A 15 10.60 17.88 3.44
CA VAL A 15 9.50 18.10 4.40
C VAL A 15 9.88 19.18 5.43
N GLU A 16 11.15 19.27 5.80
CA GLU A 16 11.67 20.25 6.76
C GLU A 16 11.93 21.62 6.11
N THR A 17 12.42 21.66 4.86
CA THR A 17 12.87 22.89 4.19
C THR A 17 11.85 23.50 3.23
N GLU A 18 10.94 22.70 2.68
CA GLU A 18 9.95 23.12 1.69
C GLU A 18 8.54 22.83 2.22
N PRO A 19 7.91 23.78 2.94
CA PRO A 19 6.53 23.63 3.40
C PRO A 19 5.53 23.42 2.26
N GLY A 20 5.88 23.68 1.00
CA GLY A 20 5.05 23.37 -0.16
C GLY A 20 5.03 21.88 -0.56
N THR A 21 5.89 21.05 0.03
CA THR A 21 5.97 19.62 -0.31
C THR A 21 4.82 18.84 0.32
N LEU A 22 4.06 18.12 -0.50
CA LEU A 22 2.99 17.25 -0.04
C LEU A 22 3.34 15.78 -0.27
N LEU A 23 3.25 15.01 0.82
CA LEU A 23 3.46 13.57 0.79
C LEU A 23 2.13 12.85 0.52
N VAL A 24 2.06 12.07 -0.54
CA VAL A 24 0.86 11.30 -0.93
C VAL A 24 1.16 9.81 -0.84
N ASP A 25 0.54 9.14 0.12
CA ASP A 25 0.65 7.70 0.30
C ASP A 25 -0.43 6.97 -0.50
N VAL A 26 -0.01 6.24 -1.53
CA VAL A 26 -0.90 5.52 -2.46
C VAL A 26 -1.18 4.08 -2.05
N ARG A 27 -0.79 3.69 -0.82
CA ARG A 27 -1.10 2.37 -0.25
C ARG A 27 -2.55 2.29 0.19
N THR A 28 -2.96 1.07 0.54
CA THR A 28 -4.29 0.84 1.10
C THR A 28 -4.46 1.54 2.44
N PRO A 29 -5.70 1.86 2.85
CA PRO A 29 -5.96 2.52 4.13
C PRO A 29 -5.45 1.73 5.33
N ALA A 30 -5.48 0.39 5.25
CA ALA A 30 -4.97 -0.47 6.31
C ALA A 30 -3.44 -0.36 6.45
N GLU A 31 -2.70 -0.25 5.34
CA GLU A 31 -1.26 -0.04 5.35
C GLU A 31 -0.89 1.35 5.91
N TYR A 32 -1.66 2.38 5.54
CA TYR A 32 -1.48 3.73 6.05
C TYR A 32 -1.81 3.83 7.55
N GLU A 33 -2.92 3.23 8.01
CA GLU A 33 -3.30 3.17 9.43
C GLU A 33 -2.22 2.44 10.26
N ASN A 34 -1.62 1.37 9.71
CA ASN A 34 -0.56 0.63 10.39
C ASN A 34 0.68 1.51 10.67
N ALA A 35 1.16 2.23 9.66
CA ALA A 35 2.25 3.18 9.77
C ALA A 35 2.29 4.11 8.55
N HIS A 36 2.40 5.41 8.77
CA HIS A 36 2.58 6.41 7.70
C HIS A 36 3.51 7.55 8.14
N ILE A 37 4.00 8.31 7.17
CA ILE A 37 4.83 9.49 7.42
C ILE A 37 3.95 10.62 8.00
N PRO A 38 4.36 11.31 9.07
CA PRO A 38 3.61 12.45 9.61
C PRO A 38 3.30 13.50 8.54
N GLY A 39 2.05 13.93 8.46
CA GLY A 39 1.60 14.93 7.48
C GLY A 39 1.31 14.38 6.07
N ALA A 40 1.57 13.10 5.80
CA ALA A 40 1.18 12.48 4.54
C ALA A 40 -0.35 12.33 4.44
N VAL A 41 -0.88 12.42 3.22
CA VAL A 41 -2.29 12.15 2.92
C VAL A 41 -2.43 10.76 2.30
N ASN A 42 -3.50 10.03 2.64
CA ASN A 42 -3.78 8.74 2.02
C ASN A 42 -4.68 8.92 0.81
N LEU A 43 -4.21 8.48 -0.36
CA LEU A 43 -4.97 8.43 -1.60
C LEU A 43 -4.66 7.10 -2.31
N PRO A 44 -5.38 6.01 -1.98
CA PRO A 44 -5.08 4.68 -2.51
C PRO A 44 -5.02 4.67 -4.04
N LEU A 45 -4.05 3.94 -4.61
CA LEU A 45 -3.83 3.88 -6.06
C LEU A 45 -5.11 3.56 -6.87
N GLN A 46 -6.00 2.74 -6.32
CA GLN A 46 -7.27 2.35 -6.95
C GLN A 46 -8.26 3.52 -7.08
N GLN A 47 -8.11 4.57 -6.28
CA GLN A 47 -8.97 5.75 -6.29
C GLN A 47 -8.36 6.92 -7.06
N VAL A 48 -7.09 6.84 -7.44
CA VAL A 48 -6.39 7.89 -8.20
C VAL A 48 -7.09 8.18 -9.53
N ASP A 49 -7.53 7.14 -10.26
CA ASP A 49 -8.19 7.31 -11.57
C ASP A 49 -9.50 8.11 -11.46
N ALA A 50 -10.26 7.90 -10.37
CA ALA A 50 -11.54 8.58 -10.15
C ALA A 50 -11.39 10.06 -9.77
N HIS A 51 -10.20 10.47 -9.32
CA HIS A 51 -9.94 11.83 -8.82
C HIS A 51 -8.83 12.54 -9.59
N LEU A 52 -8.41 11.97 -10.73
CA LEU A 52 -7.24 12.40 -11.50
C LEU A 52 -7.32 13.87 -11.92
N GLU A 53 -8.45 14.29 -12.48
CA GLU A 53 -8.69 15.66 -12.93
C GLU A 53 -8.60 16.66 -11.77
N ARG A 54 -9.15 16.30 -10.62
CA ARG A 54 -9.16 17.15 -9.43
C ARG A 54 -7.77 17.29 -8.82
N ILE A 55 -7.01 16.20 -8.77
CA ILE A 55 -5.60 16.23 -8.32
C ILE A 55 -4.77 17.14 -9.25
N VAL A 56 -4.98 17.04 -10.56
CA VAL A 56 -4.24 17.87 -11.53
C VAL A 56 -4.61 19.35 -11.39
N ALA A 57 -5.90 19.66 -11.23
CA ALA A 57 -6.42 21.03 -11.16
C ALA A 57 -6.07 21.74 -9.84
N ASP A 58 -6.16 21.03 -8.72
CA ASP A 58 -6.12 21.64 -7.39
C ASP A 58 -4.74 21.55 -6.74
N ALA A 59 -3.94 20.51 -7.03
CA ALA A 59 -2.68 20.30 -6.32
C ALA A 59 -1.68 21.45 -6.53
N GLY A 60 -1.43 22.24 -5.48
CA GLY A 60 -0.30 23.18 -5.43
C GLY A 60 1.00 22.50 -5.01
N GLY A 61 2.15 23.04 -5.44
CA GLY A 61 3.47 22.58 -4.99
C GLY A 61 3.90 21.20 -5.48
N ARG A 62 5.00 20.70 -4.90
CA ARG A 62 5.62 19.42 -5.26
C ARG A 62 4.91 18.26 -4.58
N LEU A 63 4.51 17.25 -5.35
CA LEU A 63 3.92 16.01 -4.82
C LEU A 63 4.98 14.92 -4.73
N VAL A 64 5.15 14.32 -3.55
CA VAL A 64 5.99 13.15 -3.35
C VAL A 64 5.12 11.93 -3.12
N LEU A 65 5.17 10.98 -4.05
CA LEU A 65 4.38 9.77 -4.07
C LEU A 65 5.09 8.66 -3.30
N ILE A 66 4.38 8.06 -2.36
CA ILE A 66 4.90 7.04 -1.44
C ILE A 66 4.08 5.78 -1.61
N CYS A 67 4.77 4.64 -1.64
CA CYS A 67 4.13 3.35 -1.40
C CYS A 67 5.00 2.45 -0.53
N GLN A 68 4.82 1.13 -0.57
CA GLN A 68 5.60 0.23 0.28
C GLN A 68 7.08 0.16 -0.17
N SER A 69 7.31 0.04 -1.49
CA SER A 69 8.63 -0.21 -2.09
C SER A 69 8.97 0.64 -3.33
N GLY A 70 8.04 1.47 -3.80
CA GLY A 70 8.17 2.33 -4.99
C GLY A 70 7.29 1.94 -6.19
N ASN A 71 6.89 0.68 -6.34
CA ASN A 71 6.16 0.20 -7.54
C ASN A 71 4.80 0.87 -7.76
N ARG A 72 3.95 0.91 -6.72
CA ARG A 72 2.61 1.56 -6.81
C ARG A 72 2.73 3.07 -6.97
N ALA A 73 3.77 3.68 -6.41
CA ALA A 73 4.03 5.11 -6.54
C ALA A 73 4.41 5.48 -7.97
N ARG A 74 5.24 4.67 -8.66
CA ARG A 74 5.53 4.83 -10.10
C ARG A 74 4.27 4.71 -10.96
N GLN A 75 3.42 3.71 -10.70
CA GLN A 75 2.14 3.59 -11.41
C GLN A 75 1.25 4.84 -11.23
N CYS A 76 1.23 5.41 -10.02
CA CYS A 76 0.52 6.68 -9.78
C CYS A 76 1.17 7.85 -10.53
N GLN A 77 2.51 7.94 -10.52
CA GLN A 77 3.26 8.97 -11.25
C GLN A 77 2.94 8.95 -12.74
N ASP A 78 2.94 7.77 -13.37
CA ASP A 78 2.64 7.62 -14.79
C ASP A 78 1.22 8.08 -15.12
N LYS A 79 0.24 7.74 -14.26
CA LYS A 79 -1.15 8.20 -14.40
C LYS A 79 -1.29 9.71 -14.28
N LEU A 80 -0.65 10.31 -13.29
CA LEU A 80 -0.65 11.76 -13.09
C LEU A 80 0.04 12.50 -14.23
N ALA A 81 1.17 11.98 -14.72
CA ALA A 81 1.90 12.54 -15.84
C ALA A 81 1.09 12.47 -17.15
N ALA A 82 0.36 11.37 -17.36
CA ALA A 82 -0.55 11.21 -18.50
C ALA A 82 -1.71 12.23 -18.47
N ALA A 83 -2.17 12.61 -17.28
CA ALA A 83 -3.20 13.64 -17.09
C ALA A 83 -2.65 15.08 -17.05
N GLY A 84 -1.35 15.27 -17.28
CA GLY A 84 -0.71 16.59 -17.38
C GLY A 84 -0.01 17.07 -16.10
N ARG A 85 -0.08 16.32 -14.99
CA ARG A 85 0.67 16.66 -13.76
C ARG A 85 2.03 15.97 -13.75
N ARG A 86 3.06 16.73 -14.18
CA ARG A 86 4.44 16.23 -14.28
C ARG A 86 5.33 16.56 -13.08
N ASP A 87 4.94 17.54 -12.27
CA ASP A 87 5.67 17.90 -11.05
C ASP A 87 5.31 16.96 -9.88
N THR A 88 5.78 15.72 -10.02
CA THR A 88 5.66 14.65 -9.03
C THR A 88 7.00 13.95 -8.90
N ALA A 89 7.33 13.52 -7.67
CA ALA A 89 8.52 12.72 -7.39
C ALA A 89 8.09 11.41 -6.72
N VAL A 90 8.78 10.31 -7.01
CA VAL A 90 8.57 9.03 -6.33
C VAL A 90 9.63 8.84 -5.25
N MET A 91 9.21 8.47 -4.04
CA MET A 91 10.16 8.12 -2.99
C MET A 91 10.73 6.71 -3.24
N GLU A 92 12.04 6.64 -3.46
CA GLU A 92 12.76 5.39 -3.66
C GLU A 92 12.66 4.49 -2.42
N GLY A 93 12.43 3.20 -2.63
CA GLY A 93 12.29 2.22 -1.55
C GLY A 93 11.04 2.38 -0.69
N GLY A 94 10.26 3.45 -0.88
CA GLY A 94 9.00 3.69 -0.18
C GLY A 94 9.13 3.66 1.35
N MET A 95 8.05 3.28 2.02
CA MET A 95 8.04 3.19 3.49
C MET A 95 9.11 2.25 4.06
N ASN A 96 9.56 1.23 3.31
CA ASN A 96 10.66 0.38 3.76
C ASN A 96 11.95 1.19 3.96
N ALA A 97 12.29 2.06 3.02
CA ALA A 97 13.47 2.93 3.13
C ALA A 97 13.30 3.99 4.23
N TRP A 98 12.09 4.56 4.36
CA TRP A 98 11.78 5.52 5.42
C TRP A 98 11.90 4.93 6.83
N GLU A 99 11.44 3.71 7.05
CA GLU A 99 11.58 3.03 8.35
C GLU A 99 13.03 2.59 8.60
N ALA A 100 13.75 2.15 7.57
CA ALA A 100 15.15 1.72 7.69
C ALA A 100 16.09 2.82 8.19
N GLN A 101 15.80 4.09 7.88
CA GLN A 101 16.54 5.25 8.39
C GLN A 101 16.10 5.70 9.80
N GLY A 102 15.17 4.99 10.45
CA GLY A 102 14.66 5.35 11.79
C GLY A 102 13.89 6.66 11.81
N ALA A 103 13.32 7.10 10.68
CA ALA A 103 12.58 8.34 10.60
C ALA A 103 11.23 8.26 11.33
N PRO A 104 10.67 9.40 11.77
CA PRO A 104 9.39 9.43 12.47
C PRO A 104 8.25 8.84 11.64
N VAL A 105 7.41 8.03 12.28
CA VAL A 105 6.19 7.48 11.68
C VAL A 105 5.03 7.61 12.65
N VAL A 106 3.85 7.94 12.14
CA VAL A 106 2.61 7.84 12.88
C VAL A 106 2.12 6.40 12.76
N ARG A 107 1.97 5.73 13.89
CA ARG A 107 1.44 4.36 13.96
C ARG A 107 0.05 4.39 14.55
N GLY A 108 -0.92 3.89 13.81
CA GLY A 108 -2.26 3.60 14.32
C GLY A 108 -2.36 2.17 14.82
N ARG A 109 -3.55 1.57 14.69
CA ARG A 109 -3.83 0.23 15.19
C ARG A 109 -3.08 -0.81 14.36
N GLN A 110 -2.13 -1.51 14.97
CA GLN A 110 -1.34 -2.54 14.30
C GLN A 110 -2.22 -3.73 13.86
N ARG A 111 -2.53 -3.81 12.57
CA ARG A 111 -3.19 -4.95 11.93
C ARG A 111 -2.15 -5.76 11.16
N TRP A 112 -2.16 -7.08 11.33
CA TRP A 112 -1.31 -7.96 10.53
C TRP A 112 -1.66 -7.81 9.06
N SER A 113 -0.65 -7.71 8.19
CA SER A 113 -0.88 -7.68 6.75
C SER A 113 -1.67 -8.91 6.30
N LEU A 114 -2.54 -8.71 5.31
CA LEU A 114 -3.31 -9.80 4.70
C LEU A 114 -2.40 -10.94 4.25
N GLU A 115 -1.24 -10.62 3.67
CA GLU A 115 -0.23 -11.59 3.29
C GLU A 115 0.27 -12.43 4.48
N ARG A 116 0.54 -11.79 5.62
CA ARG A 116 0.96 -12.50 6.83
C ARG A 116 -0.15 -13.40 7.37
N GLN A 117 -1.40 -12.94 7.33
CA GLN A 117 -2.57 -13.75 7.71
C GLN A 117 -2.74 -14.96 6.78
N VAL A 118 -2.63 -14.76 5.45
CA VAL A 118 -2.71 -15.84 4.45
C VAL A 118 -1.60 -16.87 4.68
N ARG A 119 -0.35 -16.43 4.86
CA ARG A 119 0.79 -17.32 5.13
C ARG A 119 0.58 -18.16 6.38
N LEU A 120 0.11 -17.54 7.47
CA LEU A 120 -0.16 -18.25 8.72
C LEU A 120 -1.29 -19.28 8.54
N VAL A 121 -2.42 -18.88 7.94
CA VAL A 121 -3.59 -19.75 7.77
C VAL A 121 -3.29 -20.92 6.83
N ALA A 122 -2.79 -20.63 5.63
CA ALA A 122 -2.47 -21.67 4.65
C ALA A 122 -1.38 -22.61 5.16
N GLY A 123 -0.31 -22.06 5.76
CA GLY A 123 0.76 -22.86 6.37
C GLY A 123 0.27 -23.74 7.52
N SER A 124 -0.62 -23.23 8.37
CA SER A 124 -1.20 -24.01 9.46
C SER A 124 -2.09 -25.15 8.96
N ILE A 125 -2.91 -24.91 7.92
CA ILE A 125 -3.75 -25.95 7.30
C ILE A 125 -2.87 -27.07 6.72
N VAL A 126 -1.81 -26.70 5.98
CA VAL A 126 -0.87 -27.67 5.40
C VAL A 126 -0.18 -28.48 6.50
N LEU A 127 0.34 -27.82 7.54
CA LEU A 127 1.03 -28.50 8.64
C LEU A 127 0.10 -29.49 9.36
N VAL A 128 -1.12 -29.07 9.67
CA VAL A 128 -2.13 -29.95 10.32
C VAL A 128 -2.53 -31.11 9.41
N SER A 129 -2.70 -30.87 8.11
CA SER A 129 -3.02 -31.89 7.10
C SER A 129 -1.93 -32.97 7.02
N VAL A 130 -0.66 -32.56 7.00
CA VAL A 130 0.47 -33.49 6.96
C VAL A 130 0.57 -34.30 8.25
N LEU A 131 0.45 -33.67 9.42
CA LEU A 131 0.46 -34.38 10.70
C LEU A 131 -0.72 -35.37 10.82
N ALA A 132 -1.92 -34.97 10.38
CA ALA A 132 -3.08 -35.84 10.38
C ALA A 132 -2.91 -37.06 9.45
N SER A 133 -2.14 -36.93 8.37
CA SER A 133 -1.88 -38.04 7.43
C SER A 133 -1.14 -39.23 8.03
N LEU A 134 -0.48 -39.05 9.19
CA LEU A 134 0.16 -40.14 9.93
C LEU A 134 -0.86 -41.16 10.45
N VAL A 135 -2.09 -40.72 10.70
CA VAL A 135 -3.19 -41.55 11.23
C VAL A 135 -4.30 -41.75 10.20
N TRP A 136 -4.46 -40.80 9.27
CA TRP A 136 -5.46 -40.83 8.21
C TRP A 136 -4.85 -40.38 6.88
N PRO A 137 -4.25 -41.30 6.09
CA PRO A 137 -3.48 -40.95 4.89
C PRO A 137 -4.17 -40.03 3.87
N PRO A 138 -5.50 -40.13 3.62
CA PRO A 138 -6.21 -39.19 2.75
C PRO A 138 -6.11 -37.71 3.15
N ALA A 139 -5.79 -37.39 4.41
CA ALA A 139 -5.67 -36.02 4.88
C ALA A 139 -4.61 -35.21 4.11
N VAL A 140 -3.59 -35.85 3.55
CA VAL A 140 -2.54 -35.18 2.74
C VAL A 140 -3.08 -34.52 1.47
N ALA A 141 -4.22 -34.99 0.96
CA ALA A 141 -4.86 -34.40 -0.21
C ALA A 141 -5.22 -32.91 0.01
N VAL A 142 -5.51 -32.52 1.26
CA VAL A 142 -5.78 -31.12 1.63
C VAL A 142 -4.53 -30.26 1.42
N ALA A 143 -3.36 -30.72 1.88
CA ALA A 143 -2.10 -30.03 1.63
C ALA A 143 -1.80 -29.87 0.13
N GLY A 144 -2.05 -30.91 -0.66
CA GLY A 144 -1.92 -30.88 -2.11
C GLY A 144 -2.83 -29.84 -2.77
N LEU A 145 -4.10 -29.79 -2.37
CA LEU A 145 -5.09 -28.83 -2.89
C LEU A 145 -4.71 -27.38 -2.54
N ILE A 146 -4.32 -27.12 -1.29
CA ILE A 146 -3.88 -25.79 -0.86
C ILE A 146 -2.62 -25.36 -1.63
N GLY A 147 -1.64 -26.25 -1.79
CA GLY A 147 -0.43 -25.99 -2.57
C GLY A 147 -0.74 -25.65 -4.02
N ALA A 148 -1.57 -26.46 -4.69
CA ALA A 148 -2.00 -26.20 -6.06
C ALA A 148 -2.74 -24.86 -6.20
N GLY A 149 -3.61 -24.53 -5.25
CA GLY A 149 -4.31 -23.25 -5.20
C GLY A 149 -3.36 -22.05 -5.03
N LEU A 150 -2.33 -22.17 -4.20
CA LEU A 150 -1.32 -21.12 -4.03
C LEU A 150 -0.46 -20.94 -5.30
N THR A 151 -0.09 -22.02 -5.97
CA THR A 151 0.63 -21.95 -7.26
C THR A 151 -0.24 -21.30 -8.34
N PHE A 152 -1.51 -21.69 -8.44
CA PHE A 152 -2.46 -21.07 -9.39
C PHE A 152 -2.66 -19.58 -9.09
N ALA A 153 -2.82 -19.23 -7.82
CA ALA A 153 -2.93 -17.84 -7.36
C ALA A 153 -1.71 -17.01 -7.77
N ALA A 154 -0.50 -17.58 -7.63
CA ALA A 154 0.74 -16.91 -8.03
C ALA A 154 0.85 -16.70 -9.55
N VAL A 155 0.33 -17.63 -10.36
CA VAL A 155 0.32 -17.50 -11.83
C VAL A 155 -0.71 -16.49 -12.33
N THR A 156 -1.83 -16.35 -11.63
CA THR A 156 -2.96 -15.52 -12.07
C THR A 156 -3.05 -14.18 -11.35
N ASP A 157 -2.13 -13.89 -10.43
CA ASP A 157 -2.17 -12.74 -9.53
C ASP A 157 -3.50 -12.63 -8.74
N THR A 158 -4.21 -13.75 -8.53
CA THR A 158 -5.48 -13.78 -7.78
C THR A 158 -5.36 -14.53 -6.46
N CYS A 159 -5.61 -13.86 -5.33
CA CYS A 159 -5.59 -14.51 -4.01
C CYS A 159 -7.00 -14.62 -3.42
N ALA A 160 -7.70 -15.73 -3.68
CA ALA A 160 -9.05 -15.98 -3.16
C ALA A 160 -9.13 -15.90 -1.63
N MET A 161 -8.13 -16.47 -0.93
CA MET A 161 -8.01 -16.40 0.52
C MET A 161 -7.83 -14.95 1.00
N GLY A 162 -6.97 -14.17 0.33
CA GLY A 162 -6.77 -12.76 0.64
C GLY A 162 -8.05 -11.95 0.47
N MET A 163 -8.82 -12.21 -0.60
CA MET A 163 -10.12 -11.57 -0.82
C MET A 163 -11.14 -11.93 0.26
N ALA A 164 -11.16 -13.18 0.73
CA ALA A 164 -12.04 -13.61 1.82
C ALA A 164 -11.65 -12.94 3.15
N LEU A 165 -10.35 -12.95 3.50
CA LEU A 165 -9.84 -12.32 4.71
C LEU A 165 -10.03 -10.79 4.71
N ALA A 166 -9.97 -10.14 3.54
CA ALA A 166 -10.22 -8.70 3.42
C ALA A 166 -11.65 -8.29 3.80
N ARG A 167 -12.61 -9.22 3.69
CA ARG A 167 -14.01 -8.98 4.08
C ARG A 167 -14.26 -9.11 5.58
N LEU A 168 -13.32 -9.64 6.36
CA LEU A 168 -13.51 -9.79 7.79
C LEU A 168 -13.57 -8.42 8.49
N PRO A 169 -14.44 -8.23 9.51
CA PRO A 169 -14.60 -6.95 10.20
C PRO A 169 -13.30 -6.38 10.78
N TYR A 170 -12.35 -7.26 11.13
CA TYR A 170 -11.03 -6.86 11.63
C TYR A 170 -10.13 -6.23 10.55
N ASN A 171 -10.35 -6.55 9.27
CA ASN A 171 -9.53 -6.08 8.15
C ASN A 171 -10.20 -4.92 7.37
N GLN A 172 -11.48 -4.64 7.63
CA GLN A 172 -12.17 -3.51 7.02
C GLN A 172 -11.75 -2.17 7.70
N PRO A 173 -11.45 -1.12 6.92
CA PRO A 173 -11.23 0.21 7.48
C PRO A 173 -12.54 0.69 8.12
N ARG A 174 -12.50 1.05 9.42
CA ARG A 174 -13.69 1.48 10.16
C ARG A 174 -14.03 2.96 9.92
N ASN A 175 -13.02 3.75 9.55
CA ASN A 175 -13.20 5.11 9.11
C ASN A 175 -13.19 5.10 7.59
N HIS A 176 -14.18 5.74 6.97
CA HIS A 176 -14.09 6.07 5.55
C HIS A 176 -12.76 6.79 5.33
N VAL A 177 -12.07 6.45 4.24
CA VAL A 177 -10.94 7.27 3.83
C VAL A 177 -11.52 8.63 3.52
N ASP A 178 -11.05 9.65 4.23
CA ASP A 178 -11.45 11.03 3.99
C ASP A 178 -10.76 11.53 2.72
N ILE A 179 -11.26 11.05 1.58
CA ILE A 179 -10.73 11.39 0.27
C ILE A 179 -10.96 12.86 -0.02
N GLU A 180 -12.09 13.39 0.41
CA GLU A 180 -12.40 14.81 0.27
C GLU A 180 -11.40 15.67 1.05
N GLY A 181 -11.15 15.36 2.33
CA GLY A 181 -10.15 16.06 3.13
C GLY A 181 -8.70 15.80 2.68
N SER A 182 -8.41 14.67 2.02
CA SER A 182 -7.13 14.46 1.33
C SER A 182 -7.01 15.40 0.11
N LEU A 183 -8.05 15.51 -0.70
CA LEU A 183 -8.10 16.39 -1.89
C LEU A 183 -8.09 17.87 -1.50
N GLU A 184 -8.79 18.26 -0.44
CA GLU A 184 -8.73 19.62 0.11
C GLU A 184 -7.32 19.95 0.59
N ARG A 185 -6.64 19.04 1.28
CA ARG A 185 -5.23 19.25 1.70
C ARG A 185 -4.27 19.30 0.52
N ILE A 186 -4.56 18.57 -0.55
CA ILE A 186 -3.86 18.67 -1.84
C ILE A 186 -4.10 20.07 -2.45
N GLY A 187 -5.35 20.56 -2.42
CA GLY A 187 -5.75 21.85 -2.97
C GLY A 187 -5.34 23.09 -2.17
N ALA A 188 -5.23 22.97 -0.86
CA ALA A 188 -5.04 24.10 0.07
C ALA A 188 -3.62 24.69 0.06
N ARG A 189 -2.63 24.05 -0.59
CA ARG A 189 -1.24 24.50 -0.67
C ARG A 189 -0.93 25.30 -1.95
N ARG A 190 -1.89 26.10 -2.42
CA ARG A 190 -1.76 26.98 -3.58
C ARG A 190 -1.02 28.28 -3.25
#